data_AF-A0A480IWB0-F1
#
_entry.id   AF-A0A480IWB0-F1
#
_cell.length_a   1.000
_cell.length_b   1.000
_cell.length_c   1.000
_cell.angle_alpha   90.00
_cell.angle_beta   90.00
_cell.angle_gamma   90.00
#
_symmetry.space_group_name_H-M   'P 1'
#
loop_
_entity.id
_entity.type
_entity.pdbx_description
1 polymer ?
#
loop_
_entity_poly.entity_id
_entity_poly.type
_entity_poly.pdbx_seq_one_letter_code
_entity_poly.pdbx_strand_id
1 'polypeptide(L)'
;FSCRRRRRRLIPGPAGGGAEASGRASHAPWAPVRGAPRSQAREVRVELRPRGHGRAQGPRQAPAPQRVLMLVCGRRLLTALLQAQRWPFQPSRDMRLVQFQAPHLTGPHVGLESGNGEGVMNLSAFDPTPPKTVLEFLEQGEAAVSVARRALTAQLPVLPRSEVTILAPVTQPDRVVCVGMNYMDHCRQQNMPVPKEPIIFSKFSSFIMGPYDEIVLPPESQEVDWEVELAVIIGKKGKHIKATDTMAHVAGFTVAHDVSACDWQMTCNGKQWLLGKTFDTFFPRALPW
;
A
#
# COMPACT_ATOMS: atom_id res chain seq x y z
N PHE A 1 -12.85 5.60 -19.35
CA PHE A 1 -12.47 6.77 -18.54
C PHE A 1 -11.24 7.42 -19.18
N SER A 2 -11.40 8.55 -19.85
CA SER A 2 -10.29 9.33 -20.44
C SER A 2 -9.93 10.42 -19.45
N CYS A 3 -8.77 10.30 -18.79
CA CYS A 3 -8.26 11.33 -17.89
C CYS A 3 -7.30 12.23 -18.69
N ARG A 4 -7.73 13.46 -19.01
CA ARG A 4 -6.84 14.47 -19.59
C ARG A 4 -6.04 15.12 -18.46
N ARG A 5 -4.71 15.00 -18.49
CA ARG A 5 -3.78 15.75 -17.63
C ARG A 5 -4.02 17.26 -17.82
N ARG A 6 -4.65 17.93 -16.84
CA ARG A 6 -4.61 19.39 -16.75
C ARG A 6 -3.42 19.77 -15.86
N ARG A 7 -2.32 20.20 -16.47
CA ARG A 7 -1.25 20.92 -15.75
C ARG A 7 -1.84 22.22 -15.21
N ARG A 8 -1.90 22.40 -13.88
CA ARG A 8 -2.15 23.73 -13.30
C ARG A 8 -0.90 24.59 -13.54
N ARG A 9 -0.99 25.60 -14.40
CA ARG A 9 -0.08 26.75 -14.36
C ARG A 9 -0.48 27.60 -13.15
N LEU A 10 0.45 27.82 -12.22
CA LEU A 10 0.31 28.85 -11.21
C LEU A 10 0.32 30.23 -11.91
N ILE A 11 -0.69 31.06 -11.65
CA ILE A 11 -0.80 32.44 -12.12
C ILE A 11 -0.04 33.33 -11.10
N PRO A 12 0.88 34.22 -11.52
CA PRO A 12 1.51 35.15 -10.58
C PRO A 12 0.52 36.25 -10.16
N GLY A 13 0.47 36.56 -8.86
CA GLY A 13 -0.31 37.67 -8.30
C GLY A 13 0.27 39.06 -8.64
N PRO A 14 -0.48 40.15 -8.36
CA PRO A 14 -0.22 41.47 -8.92
C PRO A 14 0.97 42.18 -8.25
N ALA A 15 1.68 42.96 -9.07
CA ALA A 15 2.85 43.75 -8.71
C ALA A 15 2.49 44.95 -7.81
N GLY A 16 3.20 45.10 -6.70
CA GLY A 16 3.31 46.35 -5.93
C GLY A 16 4.70 46.94 -6.14
N GLY A 17 4.75 48.17 -6.64
CA GLY A 17 5.99 48.88 -7.00
C GLY A 17 6.68 49.59 -5.84
N GLY A 18 7.96 49.94 -6.05
CA GLY A 18 8.67 50.91 -5.22
C GLY A 18 10.20 50.84 -5.29
N ALA A 19 10.77 51.81 -6.02
CA ALA A 19 12.13 52.37 -5.95
C ALA A 19 13.31 51.65 -6.65
N GLU A 20 13.87 52.40 -7.60
CA GLU A 20 15.06 52.18 -8.41
C GLU A 20 16.37 52.16 -7.60
N ALA A 21 17.34 51.39 -8.06
CA ALA A 21 18.74 51.82 -8.08
C ALA A 21 19.46 51.17 -9.26
N SER A 22 20.02 52.04 -10.10
CA SER A 22 20.77 51.79 -11.32
C SER A 22 22.02 50.94 -11.14
N GLY A 23 22.28 50.03 -12.09
CA GLY A 23 23.60 49.41 -12.26
C GLY A 23 23.66 48.47 -13.46
N ARG A 24 24.19 48.94 -14.59
CA ARG A 24 24.61 48.07 -15.71
C ARG A 24 25.81 47.23 -15.28
N ALA A 25 25.78 45.91 -15.52
CA ALA A 25 26.99 45.14 -15.86
C ALA A 25 26.66 43.77 -16.50
N SER A 26 27.13 43.65 -17.73
CA SER A 26 27.53 42.48 -18.53
C SER A 26 27.56 41.07 -17.93
N HIS A 27 27.13 40.11 -18.76
CA HIS A 27 27.41 38.67 -18.69
C HIS A 27 28.90 38.34 -18.48
N ALA A 28 29.19 37.41 -17.55
CA ALA A 28 30.43 36.65 -17.49
C ALA A 28 30.16 35.22 -16.97
N PRO A 29 30.88 34.19 -17.45
CA PRO A 29 30.66 32.79 -17.12
C PRO A 29 31.23 32.41 -15.75
N TRP A 30 30.62 31.40 -15.11
CA TRP A 30 30.97 30.91 -13.78
C TRP A 30 32.35 30.23 -13.77
N ALA A 31 33.32 30.84 -13.08
CA ALA A 31 34.63 30.27 -12.76
C ALA A 31 34.58 29.51 -11.41
N PRO A 32 35.41 28.46 -11.21
CA PRO A 32 35.33 27.61 -10.03
C PRO A 32 35.98 28.27 -8.81
N VAL A 33 35.26 28.31 -7.70
CA VAL A 33 35.80 28.76 -6.40
C VAL A 33 36.73 27.67 -5.85
N ARG A 34 38.02 28.01 -5.74
CA ARG A 34 39.00 27.27 -4.95
C ARG A 34 38.94 27.74 -3.50
N GLY A 35 38.97 26.80 -2.56
CA GLY A 35 39.44 27.05 -1.18
C GLY A 35 38.35 27.09 -0.11
N ALA A 36 37.89 25.91 0.32
CA ALA A 36 37.38 25.70 1.68
C ALA A 36 38.11 24.47 2.27
N PRO A 37 38.46 24.48 3.57
CA PRO A 37 39.37 23.49 4.14
C PRO A 37 38.74 22.09 4.15
N ARG A 38 39.53 21.09 3.73
CA ARG A 38 39.18 19.67 3.81
C ARG A 38 38.87 19.31 5.27
N SER A 39 37.60 19.18 5.63
CA SER A 39 37.23 18.37 6.78
C SER A 39 37.67 16.94 6.48
N GLN A 40 38.42 16.35 7.41
CA GLN A 40 38.93 15.00 7.29
C GLN A 40 37.75 14.04 7.13
N ALA A 41 37.57 13.49 5.92
CA ALA A 41 36.80 12.28 5.75
C ALA A 41 37.52 11.19 6.54
N ARG A 42 37.00 10.83 7.72
CA ARG A 42 37.45 9.64 8.44
C ARG A 42 37.01 8.44 7.61
N GLU A 43 37.99 7.80 6.99
CA GLU A 43 37.86 6.48 6.39
C GLU A 43 37.46 5.50 7.51
N VAL A 44 36.18 5.10 7.53
CA VAL A 44 35.72 4.05 8.44
C VAL A 44 36.15 2.72 7.82
N ARG A 45 37.35 2.27 8.19
CA ARG A 45 37.84 0.93 7.87
C ARG A 45 37.09 -0.08 8.73
N VAL A 46 36.12 -0.79 8.15
CA VAL A 46 35.46 -1.92 8.82
C VAL A 46 36.43 -3.09 8.84
N GLU A 47 37.11 -3.27 9.96
CA GLU A 47 38.02 -4.41 10.19
C GLU A 47 37.18 -5.64 10.55
N LEU A 48 37.03 -6.57 9.60
CA LEU A 48 36.38 -7.85 9.84
C LEU A 48 37.30 -8.74 10.69
N ARG A 49 37.05 -8.80 12.00
CA ARG A 49 37.73 -9.77 12.87
C ARG A 49 37.27 -11.20 12.52
N PRO A 50 38.19 -12.16 12.32
CA PRO A 50 37.81 -13.57 12.22
C PRO A 50 37.27 -14.02 13.59
N ARG A 51 36.00 -14.45 13.63
CA ARG A 51 35.42 -15.06 14.83
C ARG A 51 36.02 -16.45 15.01
N GLY A 52 36.67 -16.65 16.16
CA GLY A 52 37.19 -17.94 16.60
C GLY A 52 36.10 -19.02 16.69
N HIS A 53 36.54 -20.25 16.50
CA HIS A 53 35.76 -21.47 16.64
C HIS A 53 35.21 -21.65 18.07
N GLY A 54 33.99 -22.18 18.16
CA GLY A 54 33.48 -22.83 19.37
C GLY A 54 32.28 -22.17 20.03
N ARG A 55 31.07 -22.40 19.50
CA ARG A 55 29.85 -22.57 20.32
C ARG A 55 28.84 -23.39 19.51
N ALA A 56 28.38 -24.47 20.11
CA ALA A 56 27.43 -25.41 19.51
C ALA A 56 26.18 -24.68 18.98
N GLN A 57 25.83 -24.94 17.73
CA GLN A 57 24.59 -24.44 17.13
C GLN A 57 23.43 -25.26 17.71
N GLY A 58 22.62 -24.63 18.55
CA GLY A 58 21.26 -25.12 18.81
C GLY A 58 20.44 -25.14 17.51
N PRO A 59 19.30 -25.84 17.47
CA PRO A 59 18.52 -25.99 16.25
C PRO A 59 18.17 -24.61 15.68
N ARG A 60 18.55 -24.38 14.41
CA ARG A 60 18.20 -23.16 13.67
C ARG A 60 16.68 -23.06 13.65
N GLN A 61 16.12 -22.10 14.38
CA GLN A 61 14.74 -21.70 14.17
C GLN A 61 14.60 -21.28 12.70
N ALA A 62 13.65 -21.91 12.01
CA ALA A 62 13.29 -21.50 10.67
C ALA A 62 12.85 -20.03 10.71
N PRO A 63 13.25 -19.20 9.72
CA PRO A 63 12.81 -17.82 9.68
C PRO A 63 11.27 -17.75 9.63
N ALA A 64 10.70 -16.81 10.38
CA ALA A 64 9.26 -16.62 10.48
C ALA A 64 8.62 -16.43 9.07
N PRO A 65 7.54 -17.15 8.75
CA PRO A 65 7.00 -17.20 7.38
C PRO A 65 6.15 -15.97 7.01
N GLN A 66 6.25 -15.50 5.76
CA GLN A 66 5.87 -14.13 5.32
C GLN A 66 4.57 -14.09 4.47
N ARG A 67 3.72 -13.05 4.60
CA ARG A 67 2.46 -12.80 3.85
C ARG A 67 2.57 -11.63 2.87
N VAL A 68 1.81 -11.66 1.77
CA VAL A 68 1.90 -10.70 0.64
C VAL A 68 0.55 -10.02 0.41
N LEU A 69 0.52 -8.69 0.32
CA LEU A 69 -0.56 -7.93 -0.33
C LEU A 69 -0.15 -7.70 -1.79
N MET A 70 -0.98 -8.07 -2.77
CA MET A 70 -0.65 -7.95 -4.19
C MET A 70 -1.59 -6.98 -4.89
N LEU A 71 -1.09 -5.88 -5.48
CA LEU A 71 -1.91 -5.02 -6.34
C LEU A 71 -2.02 -5.63 -7.73
N VAL A 72 -3.22 -5.99 -8.17
CA VAL A 72 -3.49 -6.54 -9.50
C VAL A 72 -4.83 -6.00 -9.97
N CYS A 73 -4.91 -5.48 -11.18
CA CYS A 73 -6.21 -5.15 -11.76
C CYS A 73 -6.37 -5.63 -13.20
N GLY A 74 -7.60 -6.08 -13.50
CA GLY A 74 -8.08 -6.47 -14.81
C GLY A 74 -9.38 -7.26 -14.71
N ARG A 75 -10.45 -6.79 -15.38
CA ARG A 75 -11.79 -7.44 -15.38
C ARG A 75 -11.77 -8.91 -15.79
N ARG A 76 -10.87 -9.31 -16.71
CA ARG A 76 -10.79 -10.68 -17.23
C ARG A 76 -10.13 -11.66 -16.26
N LEU A 77 -9.17 -11.19 -15.47
CA LEU A 77 -8.57 -11.99 -14.42
C LEU A 77 -9.62 -12.25 -13.34
N LEU A 78 -10.33 -11.21 -12.89
CA LEU A 78 -11.40 -11.36 -11.88
C LEU A 78 -12.46 -12.41 -12.28
N THR A 79 -12.90 -12.44 -13.54
CA THR A 79 -13.87 -13.45 -14.01
C THR A 79 -13.30 -14.88 -14.03
N ALA A 80 -12.06 -15.06 -14.50
CA ALA A 80 -11.39 -16.37 -14.49
C ALA A 80 -11.07 -16.85 -13.06
N LEU A 81 -10.74 -15.90 -12.17
CA LEU A 81 -10.46 -16.13 -10.76
C LEU A 81 -11.74 -16.51 -9.98
N LEU A 82 -12.87 -15.87 -10.26
CA LEU A 82 -14.16 -16.20 -9.63
C LEU A 82 -14.76 -17.53 -10.12
N GLN A 83 -14.37 -18.01 -11.31
CA GLN A 83 -14.87 -19.28 -11.89
C GLN A 83 -14.11 -20.52 -11.39
N ALA A 84 -12.96 -20.36 -10.71
CA ALA A 84 -12.24 -21.47 -10.11
C ALA A 84 -12.99 -21.97 -8.86
N GLN A 85 -13.68 -23.11 -8.98
CA GLN A 85 -14.57 -23.75 -7.99
C GLN A 85 -13.91 -24.18 -6.66
N ARG A 86 -12.73 -23.65 -6.30
CA ARG A 86 -12.01 -23.99 -5.06
C ARG A 86 -11.50 -22.73 -4.36
N TRP A 87 -12.41 -21.79 -4.12
CA TRP A 87 -12.16 -20.71 -3.19
C TRP A 87 -12.57 -21.18 -1.78
N PRO A 88 -11.63 -21.36 -0.81
CA PRO A 88 -11.96 -21.82 0.55
C PRO A 88 -12.53 -20.70 1.42
N PHE A 89 -11.97 -19.48 1.33
CA PHE A 89 -12.60 -18.27 1.85
C PHE A 89 -13.77 -17.89 0.95
N GLN A 90 -14.92 -18.56 0.96
CA GLN A 90 -16.09 -18.03 0.24
C GLN A 90 -16.75 -16.94 1.10
N PRO A 91 -16.37 -15.64 1.02
CA PRO A 91 -17.22 -14.62 1.59
C PRO A 91 -18.53 -14.67 0.79
N SER A 92 -19.67 -14.63 1.48
CA SER A 92 -20.91 -14.31 0.77
C SER A 92 -20.73 -12.93 0.14
N ARG A 93 -21.44 -12.64 -0.95
CA ARG A 93 -21.47 -11.26 -1.51
C ARG A 93 -21.88 -10.21 -0.47
N ASP A 94 -22.54 -10.67 0.59
CA ASP A 94 -23.09 -9.87 1.68
C ASP A 94 -22.12 -9.74 2.87
N MET A 95 -20.93 -10.37 2.82
CA MET A 95 -19.95 -10.32 3.89
C MET A 95 -18.75 -9.47 3.48
N ARG A 96 -18.66 -8.26 4.04
CA ARG A 96 -17.53 -7.34 3.89
C ARG A 96 -16.83 -7.15 5.22
N LEU A 97 -15.57 -7.54 5.30
CA LEU A 97 -14.73 -7.39 6.50
C LEU A 97 -14.21 -5.97 6.60
N VAL A 98 -14.23 -5.46 7.83
CA VAL A 98 -13.78 -4.12 8.18
C VAL A 98 -12.88 -4.20 9.40
N GLN A 99 -11.71 -3.56 9.33
CA GLN A 99 -10.95 -3.23 10.52
C GLN A 99 -11.31 -1.81 10.95
N PHE A 100 -11.63 -1.60 12.22
CA PHE A 100 -12.07 -0.30 12.71
C PHE A 100 -11.60 -0.04 14.14
N GLN A 101 -11.75 1.20 14.59
CA GLN A 101 -11.64 1.64 15.98
C GLN A 101 -12.90 2.43 16.35
N ALA A 102 -13.24 2.45 17.62
CA ALA A 102 -14.34 3.26 18.15
C ALA A 102 -13.91 3.86 19.50
N PRO A 103 -14.41 5.05 19.91
CA PRO A 103 -13.99 5.71 21.15
C PRO A 103 -14.19 4.88 22.42
N HIS A 104 -15.18 3.99 22.42
CA HIS A 104 -15.54 3.12 23.55
C HIS A 104 -14.87 1.74 23.50
N LEU A 105 -14.02 1.48 22.50
CA LEU A 105 -13.31 0.22 22.30
C LEU A 105 -11.80 0.40 22.41
N THR A 106 -11.12 -0.56 23.04
CA THR A 106 -9.67 -0.51 23.23
C THR A 106 -8.94 -1.19 22.08
N GLY A 107 -8.29 -0.38 21.23
CA GLY A 107 -7.50 -0.86 20.11
C GLY A 107 -8.32 -1.18 18.86
N PRO A 108 -7.72 -1.79 17.84
CA PRO A 108 -8.44 -2.18 16.63
C PRO A 108 -9.39 -3.35 16.90
N HIS A 109 -10.47 -3.40 16.15
CA HIS A 109 -11.43 -4.48 16.11
C HIS A 109 -11.74 -4.89 14.67
N VAL A 110 -12.18 -6.13 14.50
CA VAL A 110 -12.70 -6.65 13.23
C VAL A 110 -14.21 -6.69 13.29
N GLY A 111 -14.85 -6.24 12.22
CA GLY A 111 -16.29 -6.20 12.07
C GLY A 111 -16.74 -6.56 10.67
N LEU A 112 -18.06 -6.58 10.50
CA LEU A 112 -18.72 -6.72 9.21
C LEU A 112 -19.42 -5.41 8.86
N GLU A 113 -19.22 -4.92 7.65
CA GLU A 113 -19.99 -3.77 7.15
C GLU A 113 -21.46 -4.16 6.98
N SER A 114 -22.37 -3.29 7.43
CA SER A 114 -23.80 -3.50 7.20
C SER A 114 -24.11 -3.43 5.70
N GLY A 115 -25.12 -4.17 5.23
CA GLY A 115 -25.45 -4.24 3.80
C GLY A 115 -25.82 -2.89 3.15
N ASN A 116 -26.26 -1.91 3.96
CA ASN A 116 -26.54 -0.54 3.53
C ASN A 116 -25.32 0.41 3.66
N GLY A 117 -24.19 -0.05 4.21
CA GLY A 117 -22.96 0.73 4.40
C GLY A 117 -23.01 1.77 5.52
N GLU A 118 -24.09 1.82 6.29
CA GLU A 118 -24.35 2.82 7.33
C GLU A 118 -23.66 2.51 8.66
N GLY A 119 -23.08 1.33 8.83
CA GLY A 119 -22.41 0.97 10.07
C GLY A 119 -21.62 -0.33 10.01
N VAL A 120 -21.15 -0.75 11.20
CA VAL A 120 -20.29 -1.93 11.36
C VAL A 120 -20.80 -2.80 12.52
N MET A 121 -20.95 -4.09 12.28
CA MET A 121 -21.20 -5.10 13.30
C MET A 121 -19.88 -5.57 13.90
N ASN A 122 -19.65 -5.30 15.19
CA ASN A 122 -18.43 -5.71 15.88
C ASN A 122 -18.44 -7.22 16.15
N LEU A 123 -17.49 -7.97 15.56
CA LEU A 123 -17.42 -9.41 15.79
C LEU A 123 -17.10 -9.76 17.25
N SER A 124 -16.33 -8.91 17.95
CA SER A 124 -16.01 -9.08 19.37
C SER A 124 -17.21 -8.98 20.31
N ALA A 125 -18.34 -8.43 19.85
CA ALA A 125 -19.57 -8.39 20.62
C ALA A 125 -20.35 -9.73 20.57
N PHE A 126 -20.11 -10.55 19.55
CA PHE A 126 -20.76 -11.85 19.38
C PHE A 126 -19.97 -13.00 19.99
N ASP A 127 -18.65 -12.91 19.89
CA ASP A 127 -17.72 -13.87 20.42
C ASP A 127 -16.59 -13.05 21.08
N PRO A 128 -16.09 -13.38 22.28
CA PRO A 128 -14.96 -12.68 22.88
C PRO A 128 -13.59 -13.21 22.42
N THR A 129 -13.55 -14.32 21.69
CA THR A 129 -12.33 -14.89 21.10
C THR A 129 -11.91 -14.36 19.71
N PRO A 130 -12.66 -13.50 18.99
CA PRO A 130 -12.32 -13.14 17.64
C PRO A 130 -11.08 -12.25 17.64
N PRO A 131 -10.36 -12.30 16.51
CA PRO A 131 -9.16 -11.52 16.30
C PRO A 131 -9.45 -10.01 16.43
N LYS A 132 -8.47 -9.27 16.95
CA LYS A 132 -8.53 -7.81 17.03
C LYS A 132 -8.14 -7.15 15.71
N THR A 133 -7.34 -7.86 14.90
CA THR A 133 -6.91 -7.39 13.59
C THR A 133 -7.33 -8.36 12.48
N VAL A 134 -7.49 -7.86 11.27
CA VAL A 134 -7.75 -8.73 10.11
C VAL A 134 -6.57 -9.66 9.85
N LEU A 135 -5.33 -9.26 10.19
CA LEU A 135 -4.18 -10.14 10.06
C LEU A 135 -4.37 -11.40 10.91
N GLU A 136 -4.73 -11.24 12.19
CA GLU A 136 -5.08 -12.33 13.10
C GLU A 136 -6.29 -13.12 12.58
N PHE A 137 -7.29 -12.45 11.99
CA PHE A 137 -8.43 -13.13 11.36
C PHE A 137 -8.00 -14.08 10.25
N LEU A 138 -7.10 -13.62 9.38
CA LEU A 138 -6.53 -14.44 8.32
C LEU A 138 -5.59 -15.52 8.85
N GLU A 139 -5.08 -15.41 10.08
CA GLU A 139 -4.28 -16.45 10.74
C GLU A 139 -5.14 -17.57 11.30
N GLN A 140 -6.29 -17.22 11.87
CA GLN A 140 -7.26 -18.18 12.40
C GLN A 140 -8.03 -18.93 11.30
N GLY A 141 -8.09 -18.38 10.07
CA GLY A 141 -8.64 -19.07 8.91
C GLY A 141 -10.12 -19.42 9.06
N GLU A 142 -10.50 -20.66 8.77
CA GLU A 142 -11.92 -21.09 8.72
C GLU A 142 -12.65 -20.90 10.06
N ALA A 143 -11.95 -20.97 11.20
CA ALA A 143 -12.55 -20.73 12.50
C ALA A 143 -13.11 -19.30 12.62
N ALA A 144 -12.32 -18.29 12.22
CA ALA A 144 -12.75 -16.90 12.24
C ALA A 144 -13.80 -16.59 11.17
N VAL A 145 -13.68 -17.20 9.99
CA VAL A 145 -14.70 -17.10 8.92
C VAL A 145 -16.05 -17.67 9.38
N SER A 146 -16.05 -18.79 10.10
CA SER A 146 -17.26 -19.39 10.67
C SER A 146 -17.93 -18.46 11.69
N VAL A 147 -17.15 -17.80 12.55
CA VAL A 147 -17.66 -16.78 13.48
C VAL A 147 -18.31 -15.62 12.72
N ALA A 148 -17.65 -15.10 11.69
CA ALA A 148 -18.19 -14.02 10.87
C ALA A 148 -19.52 -14.41 10.17
N ARG A 149 -19.63 -15.62 9.62
CA ARG A 149 -20.87 -16.12 9.00
C ARG A 149 -22.02 -16.22 10.01
N ARG A 150 -21.74 -16.71 11.22
CA ARG A 150 -22.74 -16.78 12.30
C ARG A 150 -23.17 -15.40 12.76
N ALA A 151 -22.22 -14.47 12.92
CA ALA A 151 -22.48 -13.08 13.27
C ALA A 151 -23.39 -12.38 12.24
N LEU A 152 -23.18 -12.62 10.94
CA LEU A 152 -24.02 -12.07 9.88
C LEU A 152 -25.48 -12.55 9.99
N THR A 153 -25.70 -13.79 10.40
CA THR A 153 -27.04 -14.37 10.59
C THR A 153 -27.69 -13.88 11.89
N ALA A 154 -26.90 -13.59 12.91
CA ALA A 154 -27.37 -13.18 14.23
C ALA A 154 -27.85 -11.71 14.32
N GLN A 155 -27.65 -10.91 13.26
CA GLN A 155 -28.05 -9.49 13.20
C GLN A 155 -27.59 -8.68 14.42
N LEU A 156 -26.28 -8.70 14.67
CA LEU A 156 -25.68 -7.98 15.79
C LEU A 156 -26.01 -6.48 15.79
N PRO A 157 -25.98 -5.83 16.97
CA PRO A 157 -26.02 -4.38 17.04
C PRO A 157 -25.00 -3.74 16.10
N VAL A 158 -25.49 -2.79 15.30
CA VAL A 158 -24.68 -2.07 14.32
C VAL A 158 -24.19 -0.79 14.97
N LEU A 159 -22.87 -0.62 15.03
CA LEU A 159 -22.26 0.66 15.38
C LEU A 159 -22.42 1.62 14.20
N PRO A 160 -22.99 2.83 14.40
CA PRO A 160 -23.13 3.82 13.34
C PRO A 160 -21.78 4.18 12.71
N ARG A 161 -21.74 4.42 11.40
CA ARG A 161 -20.52 4.84 10.68
C ARG A 161 -19.85 6.04 11.34
N SER A 162 -20.62 6.98 11.86
CA SER A 162 -20.13 8.20 12.53
C SER A 162 -19.39 7.92 13.84
N GLU A 163 -19.57 6.75 14.43
CA GLU A 163 -18.94 6.37 15.71
C GLU A 163 -17.68 5.52 15.53
N VAL A 164 -17.32 5.19 14.28
CA VAL A 164 -16.19 4.32 13.98
C VAL A 164 -15.19 4.98 13.03
N THR A 165 -13.91 4.82 13.33
CA THR A 165 -12.82 5.14 12.42
C THR A 165 -12.42 3.87 11.68
N ILE A 166 -12.57 3.88 10.35
CA ILE A 166 -12.19 2.75 9.50
C ILE A 166 -10.69 2.74 9.32
N LEU A 167 -10.07 1.60 9.58
CA LEU A 167 -8.65 1.36 9.39
C LEU A 167 -8.41 0.63 8.07
N ALA A 168 -7.15 0.57 7.67
CA ALA A 168 -6.76 -0.29 6.56
C ALA A 168 -7.11 -1.77 6.86
N PRO A 169 -7.71 -2.50 5.90
CA PRO A 169 -7.95 -3.93 5.92
C PRO A 169 -6.81 -4.79 6.43
N VAL A 170 -5.55 -4.48 6.12
CA VAL A 170 -4.40 -5.20 6.69
C VAL A 170 -3.37 -4.17 7.09
N THR A 171 -3.20 -3.99 8.40
CA THR A 171 -2.14 -3.16 8.95
C THR A 171 -0.87 -4.00 9.09
N GLN A 172 0.26 -3.49 8.57
CA GLN A 172 1.59 -4.11 8.70
C GLN A 172 1.73 -5.55 8.15
N PRO A 173 1.35 -5.83 6.88
CA PRO A 173 1.71 -7.08 6.23
C PRO A 173 3.24 -7.19 6.10
N ASP A 174 3.75 -8.41 6.01
CA ASP A 174 5.20 -8.65 5.83
C ASP A 174 5.70 -8.08 4.49
N ARG A 175 4.85 -8.10 3.46
CA ARG A 175 5.19 -7.67 2.09
C ARG A 175 4.02 -6.97 1.41
N VAL A 176 4.32 -5.87 0.72
CA VAL A 176 3.44 -5.25 -0.26
C VAL A 176 4.10 -5.35 -1.62
N VAL A 177 3.48 -6.11 -2.51
CA VAL A 177 3.95 -6.39 -3.87
C VAL A 177 3.04 -5.66 -4.85
N CYS A 178 3.64 -4.83 -5.69
CA CYS A 178 2.96 -4.00 -6.66
C CYS A 178 3.32 -4.46 -8.07
N VAL A 179 2.38 -4.30 -9.01
CA VAL A 179 2.55 -4.68 -10.41
C VAL A 179 2.39 -3.44 -11.27
N GLY A 180 3.45 -3.02 -11.94
CA GLY A 180 3.38 -1.89 -12.86
C GLY A 180 3.05 -2.31 -14.28
N MET A 181 2.55 -1.35 -15.08
CA MET A 181 2.24 -1.54 -16.50
C MET A 181 1.30 -2.71 -16.77
N ASN A 182 0.37 -2.97 -15.85
CA ASN A 182 -0.53 -4.13 -15.90
C ASN A 182 -1.82 -3.86 -16.70
N TYR A 183 -1.90 -2.72 -17.39
CA TYR A 183 -3.04 -2.36 -18.23
C TYR A 183 -2.55 -1.89 -19.59
N MET A 184 -3.10 -2.47 -20.65
CA MET A 184 -2.74 -2.11 -22.03
C MET A 184 -2.99 -0.63 -22.32
N ASP A 185 -4.10 -0.09 -21.82
CA ASP A 185 -4.42 1.33 -22.03
C ASP A 185 -3.48 2.27 -21.28
N HIS A 186 -3.02 1.87 -20.08
CA HIS A 186 -2.01 2.62 -19.34
C HIS A 186 -0.66 2.59 -20.08
N CYS A 187 -0.26 1.43 -20.60
CA CYS A 187 0.96 1.30 -21.43
C CYS A 187 0.87 2.22 -22.66
N ARG A 188 -0.27 2.23 -23.37
CA ARG A 188 -0.52 3.10 -24.53
C ARG A 188 -0.45 4.58 -24.17
N GLN A 189 -1.06 4.98 -23.04
CA GLN A 189 -1.03 6.37 -22.56
C GLN A 189 0.39 6.86 -22.28
N GLN A 190 1.25 5.99 -21.76
CA GLN A 190 2.65 6.31 -21.51
C GLN A 190 3.58 6.09 -22.72
N ASN A 191 3.03 5.63 -23.85
CA ASN A 191 3.79 5.23 -25.04
C ASN A 191 4.89 4.19 -24.73
N MET A 192 4.57 3.24 -23.84
CA MET A 192 5.45 2.16 -23.40
C MET A 192 4.99 0.82 -23.98
N PRO A 193 5.93 -0.09 -24.32
CA PRO A 193 5.57 -1.43 -24.78
C PRO A 193 4.90 -2.22 -23.66
N VAL A 194 3.93 -3.06 -24.02
CA VAL A 194 3.30 -3.98 -23.06
C VAL A 194 4.35 -5.00 -22.61
N PRO A 195 4.63 -5.11 -21.30
CA PRO A 195 5.60 -6.07 -20.80
C PRO A 195 5.19 -7.52 -21.11
N LYS A 196 6.15 -8.38 -21.44
CA LYS A 196 5.91 -9.83 -21.61
C LYS A 196 5.77 -10.56 -20.28
N GLU A 197 6.42 -10.03 -19.24
CA GLU A 197 6.40 -10.54 -17.87
C GLU A 197 5.94 -9.41 -16.94
N PRO A 198 5.24 -9.72 -15.82
CA PRO A 198 4.82 -8.72 -14.85
C PRO A 198 6.02 -7.93 -14.29
N ILE A 199 5.94 -6.60 -14.32
CA ILE A 199 6.95 -5.74 -13.69
C ILE A 199 6.61 -5.61 -12.21
N ILE A 200 7.41 -6.26 -11.37
CA ILE A 200 7.20 -6.30 -9.93
C ILE A 200 8.06 -5.26 -9.21
N PHE A 201 7.43 -4.54 -8.29
CA PHE A 201 8.10 -3.67 -7.33
C PHE A 201 7.41 -3.79 -5.96
N SER A 202 7.95 -3.09 -4.96
CA SER A 202 7.39 -3.13 -3.61
C SER A 202 7.18 -1.71 -3.07
N LYS A 203 6.19 -1.59 -2.18
CA LYS A 203 6.07 -0.46 -1.24
C LYS A 203 6.30 -0.99 0.17
N PHE A 204 6.66 -0.10 1.10
CA PHE A 204 6.85 -0.53 2.48
C PHE A 204 5.51 -0.60 3.21
N SER A 205 5.34 -1.64 4.03
CA SER A 205 4.14 -1.86 4.82
C SER A 205 3.90 -0.75 5.86
N SER A 206 4.95 -0.03 6.24
CA SER A 206 4.89 1.13 7.13
C SER A 206 4.07 2.30 6.59
N PHE A 207 3.85 2.37 5.27
CA PHE A 207 3.10 3.47 4.65
C PHE A 207 1.63 3.13 4.39
N ILE A 208 1.16 1.95 4.80
CA ILE A 208 -0.27 1.61 4.70
C ILE A 208 -1.04 2.52 5.64
N MET A 209 -1.99 3.26 5.06
CA MET A 209 -2.85 4.17 5.81
C MET A 209 -4.33 3.83 5.60
N GLY A 210 -5.17 4.32 6.51
CA GLY A 210 -6.62 4.19 6.45
C GLY A 210 -7.22 4.81 5.17
N PRO A 211 -8.46 4.44 4.82
CA PRO A 211 -9.11 4.91 3.60
C PRO A 211 -9.38 6.43 3.56
N TYR A 212 -9.40 7.09 4.70
CA TYR A 212 -9.71 8.53 4.84
C TYR A 212 -8.52 9.37 5.33
N ASP A 213 -7.34 8.75 5.48
CA ASP A 213 -6.14 9.48 5.92
C ASP A 213 -5.63 10.40 4.80
N GLU A 214 -5.06 11.54 5.19
CA GLU A 214 -4.62 12.57 4.26
C GLU A 214 -3.32 12.19 3.54
N ILE A 215 -3.22 12.54 2.25
CA ILE A 215 -1.97 12.42 1.48
C ILE A 215 -1.21 13.73 1.60
N VAL A 216 0.00 13.67 2.14
CA VAL A 216 0.92 14.79 2.20
C VAL A 216 1.74 14.83 0.93
N LEU A 217 1.63 15.93 0.17
CA LEU A 217 2.46 16.13 -1.01
C LEU A 217 3.88 16.52 -0.56
N PRO A 218 4.91 15.72 -0.88
CA PRO A 218 6.27 16.00 -0.46
C PRO A 218 6.78 17.27 -1.15
N PRO A 219 7.44 18.20 -0.44
CA PRO A 219 7.99 19.41 -1.04
C PRO A 219 9.05 19.11 -2.11
N GLU A 220 9.65 17.92 -2.08
CA GLU A 220 10.65 17.46 -3.03
C GLU A 220 10.08 17.10 -4.41
N SER A 221 8.77 16.86 -4.54
CA SER A 221 8.13 16.47 -5.80
C SER A 221 7.22 17.58 -6.32
N GLN A 222 7.24 17.77 -7.63
CA GLN A 222 6.33 18.66 -8.36
C GLN A 222 5.33 17.89 -9.24
N GLU A 223 5.48 16.56 -9.33
CA GLU A 223 4.70 15.71 -10.23
C GLU A 223 4.10 14.51 -9.49
N VAL A 224 3.29 14.77 -8.46
CA VAL A 224 2.52 13.72 -7.78
C VAL A 224 1.27 13.36 -8.58
N ASP A 225 1.09 12.07 -8.86
CA ASP A 225 -0.05 11.52 -9.60
C ASP A 225 -0.75 10.39 -8.81
N TRP A 226 -1.99 10.11 -9.19
CA TRP A 226 -2.86 9.13 -8.56
C TRP A 226 -3.03 7.89 -9.43
N GLU A 227 -3.08 6.71 -8.82
CA GLU A 227 -3.33 5.45 -9.51
C GLU A 227 -4.33 4.60 -8.73
N VAL A 228 -5.53 4.40 -9.29
CA VAL A 228 -6.54 3.52 -8.68
C VAL A 228 -6.26 2.08 -9.04
N GLU A 229 -6.21 1.22 -8.03
CA GLU A 229 -5.79 -0.16 -8.18
C GLU A 229 -6.69 -1.13 -7.41
N LEU A 230 -6.71 -2.38 -7.85
CA LEU A 230 -7.32 -3.46 -7.10
C LEU A 230 -6.21 -4.14 -6.30
N ALA A 231 -6.38 -4.21 -4.98
CA ALA A 231 -5.50 -4.94 -4.08
C ALA A 231 -6.08 -6.31 -3.76
N VAL A 232 -5.22 -7.32 -3.79
CA VAL A 232 -5.51 -8.72 -3.53
C VAL A 232 -4.87 -9.09 -2.20
N ILE A 233 -5.69 -9.46 -1.24
CA ILE A 233 -5.25 -9.87 0.10
C ILE A 233 -5.00 -11.37 0.07
N ILE A 234 -3.78 -11.80 0.37
CA ILE A 234 -3.43 -13.23 0.41
C ILE A 234 -3.67 -13.79 1.82
N GLY A 235 -4.62 -14.72 1.92
CA GLY A 235 -4.98 -15.38 3.18
C GLY A 235 -4.18 -16.65 3.47
N LYS A 236 -3.73 -17.35 2.42
CA LYS A 236 -3.00 -18.62 2.55
C LYS A 236 -1.59 -18.50 1.96
N LYS A 237 -0.59 -18.84 2.76
CA LYS A 237 0.82 -18.90 2.32
C LYS A 237 1.02 -20.01 1.28
N GLY A 238 1.98 -19.85 0.38
CA GLY A 238 2.33 -20.85 -0.63
C GLY A 238 3.60 -20.52 -1.39
N LYS A 239 4.17 -21.50 -2.09
CA LYS A 239 5.35 -21.38 -2.95
C LYS A 239 5.13 -22.23 -4.19
N HIS A 240 5.59 -21.76 -5.36
CA HIS A 240 5.36 -22.44 -6.65
C HIS A 240 3.88 -22.78 -6.89
N ILE A 241 3.01 -21.81 -6.57
CA ILE A 241 1.55 -21.95 -6.71
C ILE A 241 1.24 -22.05 -8.20
N LYS A 242 0.54 -23.11 -8.60
CA LYS A 242 0.06 -23.25 -9.98
C LYS A 242 -1.00 -22.18 -10.25
N ALA A 243 -1.06 -21.66 -11.47
CA ALA A 243 -2.04 -20.65 -11.84
C ALA A 243 -3.49 -21.07 -11.51
N THR A 244 -3.82 -22.35 -11.70
CA THR A 244 -5.13 -22.95 -11.40
C THR A 244 -5.49 -22.96 -9.91
N ASP A 245 -4.50 -22.91 -9.03
CA ASP A 245 -4.67 -23.01 -7.57
C ASP A 245 -4.64 -21.63 -6.90
N THR A 246 -4.33 -20.56 -7.65
CA THR A 246 -4.11 -19.20 -7.12
C THR A 246 -5.25 -18.71 -6.23
N MET A 247 -6.49 -19.00 -6.61
CA MET A 247 -7.68 -18.50 -5.90
C MET A 247 -7.93 -19.17 -4.57
N ALA A 248 -7.36 -20.35 -4.35
CA ALA A 248 -7.35 -20.96 -3.03
C ALA A 248 -6.49 -20.18 -2.02
N HIS A 249 -5.69 -19.22 -2.48
CA HIS A 249 -4.81 -18.40 -1.65
C HIS A 249 -5.31 -16.98 -1.38
N VAL A 250 -6.28 -16.52 -2.17
CA VAL A 250 -6.85 -15.17 -2.02
C VAL A 250 -7.86 -15.18 -0.88
N ALA A 251 -7.70 -14.27 0.08
CA ALA A 251 -8.70 -14.03 1.12
C ALA A 251 -9.82 -13.12 0.61
N GLY A 252 -9.45 -12.07 -0.14
CA GLY A 252 -10.40 -11.13 -0.70
C GLY A 252 -9.69 -9.99 -1.43
N PHE A 253 -10.47 -8.95 -1.72
CA PHE A 253 -10.07 -7.86 -2.60
C PHE A 253 -10.48 -6.51 -2.02
N THR A 254 -9.62 -5.51 -2.19
CA THR A 254 -9.92 -4.15 -1.76
C THR A 254 -9.47 -3.14 -2.81
N VAL A 255 -9.93 -1.89 -2.70
CA VAL A 255 -9.48 -0.80 -3.56
C VAL A 255 -8.24 -0.17 -2.96
N ALA A 256 -7.19 -0.03 -3.76
CA ALA A 256 -5.95 0.62 -3.39
C ALA A 256 -5.63 1.86 -4.21
N HIS A 257 -4.80 2.71 -3.64
CA HIS A 257 -4.31 3.91 -4.30
C HIS A 257 -2.79 3.95 -4.28
N ASP A 258 -2.19 3.78 -5.46
CA ASP A 258 -0.74 3.77 -5.63
C ASP A 258 -0.22 5.16 -6.01
N VAL A 259 -0.14 6.05 -5.02
CA VAL A 259 0.35 7.42 -5.21
C VAL A 259 1.81 7.40 -5.64
N SER A 260 2.13 8.26 -6.60
CA SER A 260 3.43 8.27 -7.27
C SER A 260 3.94 9.70 -7.46
N ALA A 261 5.15 9.98 -7.01
CA ALA A 261 5.92 11.15 -7.45
C ALA A 261 6.61 10.78 -8.77
N CYS A 262 6.00 11.13 -9.90
CA CYS A 262 6.41 10.71 -11.23
C CYS A 262 7.79 11.26 -11.62
N ASP A 263 8.10 12.48 -11.21
CA ASP A 263 9.43 13.09 -11.37
C ASP A 263 10.50 12.23 -10.67
N TRP A 264 10.25 11.83 -9.42
CA TRP A 264 11.15 10.95 -8.68
C TRP A 264 11.20 9.53 -9.25
N GLN A 265 10.08 8.99 -9.73
CA GLN A 265 10.00 7.65 -10.32
C GLN A 265 10.79 7.54 -11.63
N MET A 266 10.71 8.58 -12.47
CA MET A 266 11.22 8.54 -13.85
C MET A 266 12.60 9.18 -14.01
N THR A 267 12.95 10.16 -13.17
CA THR A 267 14.19 10.95 -13.32
C THR A 267 15.20 10.66 -12.22
N CYS A 268 14.74 10.32 -11.02
CA CYS A 268 15.62 9.99 -9.89
C CYS A 268 15.94 8.48 -9.87
N ASN A 269 17.13 8.12 -9.37
CA ASN A 269 17.54 6.74 -9.10
C ASN A 269 17.44 5.75 -10.30
N GLY A 270 17.86 6.19 -11.49
CA GLY A 270 18.03 5.29 -12.64
C GLY A 270 16.74 4.61 -13.12
N LYS A 271 15.59 5.29 -12.99
CA LYS A 271 14.24 4.78 -13.33
C LYS A 271 13.76 3.62 -12.46
N GLN A 272 14.39 3.38 -11.31
CA GLN A 272 13.84 2.49 -10.29
C GLN A 272 12.64 3.15 -9.62
N TRP A 273 11.54 2.42 -9.48
CA TRP A 273 10.29 3.04 -9.03
C TRP A 273 10.19 3.29 -7.53
N LEU A 274 11.06 2.66 -6.73
CA LEU A 274 10.97 2.67 -5.28
C LEU A 274 10.81 4.10 -4.73
N LEU A 275 11.75 5.01 -5.02
CA LEU A 275 11.73 6.35 -4.43
C LEU A 275 10.47 7.15 -4.75
N GLY A 276 10.00 7.11 -6.01
CA GLY A 276 8.77 7.80 -6.40
C GLY A 276 7.51 7.17 -5.82
N LYS A 277 7.57 5.91 -5.42
CA LYS A 277 6.44 5.14 -4.89
C LYS A 277 6.44 5.04 -3.36
N THR A 278 7.45 5.50 -2.65
CA THR A 278 7.61 5.25 -1.20
C THR A 278 7.77 6.50 -0.34
N PHE A 279 7.26 7.65 -0.78
CA PHE A 279 7.09 8.78 0.13
C PHE A 279 6.09 8.43 1.24
N ASP A 280 6.22 9.09 2.39
CA ASP A 280 5.23 8.97 3.46
C ASP A 280 3.84 9.29 2.90
N THR A 281 2.82 8.61 3.42
CA THR A 281 1.41 8.74 2.98
C THR A 281 1.09 8.28 1.55
N PHE A 282 2.05 7.78 0.76
CA PHE A 282 1.82 7.39 -0.65
C PHE A 282 1.23 5.99 -0.85
N PHE A 283 0.86 5.30 0.22
CA PHE A 283 0.09 4.06 0.12
C PHE A 283 -1.20 4.08 0.91
N PRO A 284 -2.12 5.00 0.57
CA PRO A 284 -3.42 5.05 1.22
C PRO A 284 -4.40 4.11 0.53
N ARG A 285 -5.45 3.77 1.29
CA ARG A 285 -6.67 3.11 0.86
C ARG A 285 -6.51 1.60 0.72
N ALA A 286 -7.07 0.91 1.68
CA ALA A 286 -7.77 -0.32 1.41
C ALA A 286 -9.18 -0.08 2.00
N LEU A 287 -10.20 -0.08 1.14
CA LEU A 287 -11.60 0.02 1.56
C LEU A 287 -12.04 -1.25 2.31
N PRO A 288 -13.15 -1.20 3.08
CA PRO A 288 -13.92 -2.40 3.45
C PRO A 288 -13.98 -3.43 2.30
N TRP A 289 -13.75 -4.71 2.59
CA TRP A 289 -13.41 -5.73 1.58
C TRP A 289 -14.20 -7.02 1.69
#